data_AF-A0A438KA25-F1
#
_entry.id   AF-A0A438KA25-F1
#
_cell.length_a   1.000
_cell.length_b   1.000
_cell.length_c   1.000
_cell.angle_alpha   90.00
_cell.angle_beta   90.00
_cell.angle_gamma   90.00
#
_symmetry.space_group_name_H-M   'P 1'
#
loop_
_entity.id
_entity.type
_entity.pdbx_description
1 polymer ?
#
loop_
_entity_poly.entity_id
_entity_poly.type
_entity_poly.pdbx_seq_one_letter_code
_entity_poly.pdbx_strand_id
1 'polypeptide(L)'
;MGEGIKENSFHWGLVALEMKRMIAYYLDPMACQPCDDLKEIVNMAIRINPPEKQKTSKNEPTWVKVICPRQLGSVECGYYVMRYMKETIANPNQLTAKFDGRKSFSEMEINEVRSDWIMLMTQLIITHA
;
A
#
# COMPACT_ATOMS: atom_id res chain seq x y z
N MET A 1 -0.41 24.88 23.17
CA MET A 1 -0.72 24.54 21.77
C MET A 1 -1.48 23.23 21.82
N GLY A 2 -2.76 23.26 21.47
CA GLY A 2 -3.68 22.14 21.71
C GLY A 2 -3.30 20.91 20.91
N GLU A 3 -3.27 19.77 21.58
CA GLU A 3 -3.34 18.47 20.93
C GLU A 3 -4.72 18.40 20.25
N GLY A 4 -4.72 18.61 18.94
CA GLY A 4 -5.92 18.43 18.13
C GLY A 4 -6.40 17.00 18.28
N ILE A 5 -7.65 16.84 18.67
CA ILE A 5 -8.39 15.58 18.65
C ILE A 5 -8.15 14.97 17.26
N LYS A 6 -7.48 13.81 17.21
CA LYS A 6 -7.41 13.01 15.98
C LYS A 6 -8.85 12.66 15.63
N GLU A 7 -9.45 13.37 14.69
CA GLU A 7 -10.66 12.88 14.03
C GLU A 7 -10.38 11.44 13.60
N ASN A 8 -11.32 10.54 13.84
CA ASN A 8 -11.31 9.18 13.30
C ASN A 8 -11.44 9.27 11.77
N SER A 9 -10.35 9.64 11.10
CA SER A 9 -10.22 9.61 9.67
C SER A 9 -9.93 8.17 9.26
N PHE A 10 -10.84 7.60 8.48
CA PHE A 10 -10.59 6.32 7.83
C PHE A 10 -9.47 6.51 6.81
N HIS A 11 -8.40 5.73 6.95
CA HIS A 11 -7.19 5.88 6.15
C HIS A 11 -6.80 4.56 5.51
N TRP A 12 -6.49 4.62 4.21
CA TRP A 12 -5.99 3.47 3.46
C TRP A 12 -4.46 3.54 3.35
N GLY A 13 -3.80 2.45 3.76
CA GLY A 13 -2.38 2.20 3.52
C GLY A 13 -2.19 0.88 2.77
N LEU A 14 -0.98 0.65 2.26
CA LEU A 14 -0.64 -0.58 1.55
C LEU A 14 0.56 -1.28 2.21
N VAL A 15 0.44 -2.59 2.40
CA VAL A 15 1.58 -3.46 2.75
C VAL A 15 1.85 -4.39 1.56
N ALA A 16 3.08 -4.33 1.03
CA ALA A 16 3.57 -5.26 0.01
C ALA A 16 4.59 -6.23 0.64
N LEU A 17 4.39 -7.54 0.46
CA LEU A 17 5.20 -8.59 1.08
C LEU A 17 6.15 -9.24 0.08
N GLU A 18 7.46 -9.14 0.33
CA GLU A 18 8.48 -9.91 -0.37
C GLU A 18 8.87 -11.15 0.44
N MET A 19 8.10 -12.21 0.26
CA MET A 19 8.22 -13.45 1.05
C MET A 19 9.59 -14.13 0.91
N LYS A 20 10.29 -13.96 -0.22
CA LYS A 20 11.63 -14.56 -0.43
C LYS A 20 12.68 -13.95 0.49
N ARG A 21 12.60 -12.64 0.74
CA ARG A 21 13.54 -11.89 1.59
C ARG A 21 13.00 -11.61 2.98
N MET A 22 11.73 -11.94 3.24
CA MET A 22 11.00 -11.56 4.45
C MET A 22 11.02 -10.05 4.69
N ILE A 23 10.60 -9.29 3.68
CA ILE A 23 10.47 -7.84 3.79
C ILE A 23 9.00 -7.46 3.67
N ALA A 24 8.53 -6.64 4.61
CA ALA A 24 7.22 -6.00 4.56
C ALA A 24 7.42 -4.52 4.23
N TYR A 25 7.05 -4.13 3.02
CA TYR A 25 7.10 -2.74 2.57
C TYR A 25 5.78 -2.07 2.91
N TYR A 26 5.83 -1.01 3.72
CA TYR A 26 4.67 -0.20 4.06
C TYR A 26 4.68 1.11 3.28
N LEU A 27 3.58 1.37 2.57
CA LEU A 27 3.35 2.58 1.79
C LEU A 27 2.15 3.32 2.37
N ASP A 28 2.33 4.61 2.62
CA ASP A 28 1.33 5.44 3.25
C ASP A 28 1.22 6.81 2.54
N PRO A 29 0.07 7.13 1.93
CA PRO A 29 -0.15 8.43 1.27
C PRO A 29 -0.03 9.65 2.20
N MET A 30 -0.31 9.50 3.49
CA MET A 30 -0.16 10.55 4.51
C MET A 30 1.24 10.55 5.13
N ALA A 31 2.08 9.57 4.80
CA ALA A 31 3.39 9.31 5.38
C ALA A 31 3.35 8.97 6.88
N CYS A 32 2.30 8.31 7.35
CA CYS A 32 2.25 7.77 8.71
C CYS A 32 3.17 6.55 8.87
N GLN A 33 3.34 6.09 10.11
CA GLN A 33 4.04 4.84 10.42
C GLN A 33 3.01 3.70 10.50
N PRO A 34 3.38 2.45 10.15
CA PRO A 34 2.49 1.32 10.38
C PRO A 34 2.28 1.17 11.89
N CYS A 35 1.02 1.09 12.33
CA CYS A 35 0.69 0.80 13.72
C CYS A 35 1.09 -0.63 14.09
N ASP A 36 1.26 -0.88 15.39
CA ASP A 36 1.75 -2.18 15.85
C ASP A 36 0.74 -3.31 15.60
N ASP A 37 -0.57 -3.05 15.72
CA ASP A 37 -1.63 -4.01 15.36
C ASP A 37 -1.49 -4.51 13.91
N LEU A 38 -1.22 -3.60 12.96
CA LEU A 38 -1.01 -3.97 11.55
C LEU A 38 0.24 -4.86 11.41
N LYS A 39 1.31 -4.54 12.16
CA LYS A 39 2.52 -5.36 12.13
C LYS A 39 2.28 -6.75 12.68
N GLU A 40 1.55 -6.86 13.79
CA GLU A 40 1.18 -8.14 14.40
C GLU A 40 0.34 -9.00 13.45
N ILE A 41 -0.66 -8.42 12.77
CA ILE A 41 -1.49 -9.13 11.79
C ILE A 41 -0.63 -9.70 10.65
N VAL A 42 0.28 -8.88 10.10
CA VAL A 42 1.16 -9.33 9.01
C VAL A 42 2.16 -10.37 9.48
N ASN A 43 2.76 -10.19 10.66
CA ASN A 43 3.67 -11.14 11.26
C ASN A 43 2.97 -12.49 11.51
N MET A 44 1.71 -12.47 11.96
CA MET A 44 0.90 -13.67 12.15
C MET A 44 0.60 -14.37 10.82
N ALA A 45 0.20 -13.62 9.79
CA ALA A 45 -0.08 -14.18 8.47
C ALA A 45 1.14 -14.90 7.87
N ILE A 46 2.34 -14.33 8.04
CA ILE A 46 3.58 -14.94 7.58
C ILE A 46 3.92 -16.20 8.38
N ARG A 47 3.65 -16.24 9.70
CA ARG A 47 3.86 -17.44 10.54
C ARG A 47 2.93 -18.58 10.16
N ILE A 48 1.70 -18.28 9.73
CA ILE A 48 0.72 -19.30 9.27
C ILE A 48 1.13 -19.86 7.91
N ASN A 49 1.67 -19.03 7.03
CA ASN A 49 2.10 -19.42 5.69
C ASN A 49 3.59 -19.07 5.45
N PRO A 50 4.52 -19.74 6.15
CA PRO A 50 5.93 -19.41 6.06
C PRO A 50 6.49 -19.77 4.68
N PRO A 51 7.45 -19.00 4.14
CA PRO A 51 8.16 -19.39 2.93
C PRO A 51 8.81 -20.76 3.11
N GLU A 52 8.88 -21.58 2.05
CA GLU A 52 9.48 -22.93 2.09
C GLU A 52 10.86 -22.96 2.79
N LYS A 53 11.70 -21.96 2.51
CA LYS A 53 13.04 -21.82 3.07
C LYS A 53 13.07 -21.40 4.56
N GLN A 54 11.93 -21.06 5.13
CA GLN A 54 11.78 -20.51 6.49
C GLN A 54 10.75 -21.27 7.34
N LYS A 55 10.30 -22.45 6.89
CA LYS A 55 9.32 -23.28 7.63
C LYS A 55 9.71 -23.57 9.09
N THR A 56 11.00 -23.59 9.41
CA THR A 56 11.53 -23.84 10.76
C THR A 56 11.93 -22.55 11.50
N SER A 57 11.89 -21.40 10.83
CA SER A 57 12.31 -20.10 11.33
C SER A 57 11.14 -19.35 11.94
N LYS A 58 11.35 -18.72 13.10
CA LYS A 58 10.38 -17.80 13.74
C LYS A 58 10.67 -16.33 13.38
N ASN A 59 11.48 -16.08 12.36
CA ASN A 59 11.91 -14.72 12.04
C ASN A 59 10.73 -13.87 11.58
N GLU A 60 10.64 -12.68 12.15
CA GLU A 60 9.69 -11.66 11.72
C GLU A 60 10.20 -10.96 10.46
N PRO A 61 9.31 -10.47 9.59
CA PRO A 61 9.72 -9.70 8.44
C PRO A 61 10.44 -8.41 8.86
N THR A 62 11.43 -8.01 8.07
CA THR A 62 11.99 -6.66 8.15
C THR A 62 10.96 -5.67 7.62
N TRP A 63 10.55 -4.72 8.46
CA TRP A 63 9.62 -3.66 8.08
C TRP A 63 10.36 -2.49 7.44
N VAL A 64 9.94 -2.11 6.23
CA VAL A 64 10.48 -0.99 5.48
C VAL A 64 9.38 0.00 5.19
N LYS A 65 9.46 1.19 5.78
CA LYS A 65 8.62 2.32 5.36
C LYS A 65 9.16 2.90 4.06
N VAL A 66 8.36 2.80 3.00
CA VAL A 66 8.71 3.33 1.68
C VAL A 66 8.44 4.83 1.65
N ILE A 67 9.37 5.59 1.06
CA ILE A 67 9.10 6.99 0.70
C ILE A 67 8.32 6.94 -0.62
N CYS A 68 7.03 7.22 -0.56
CA CYS A 68 6.11 7.16 -1.69
C CYS A 68 5.39 8.51 -1.92
N PRO A 69 4.78 8.71 -3.10
CA PRO A 69 4.05 9.93 -3.43
C PRO A 69 2.94 10.18 -2.42
N ARG A 70 2.91 11.37 -1.82
CA ARG A 70 1.97 11.74 -0.77
C ARG A 70 0.71 12.35 -1.35
N GLN A 71 -0.42 12.07 -0.71
CA GLN A 71 -1.66 12.76 -1.00
C GLN A 71 -1.60 14.21 -0.52
N LEU A 72 -2.32 15.10 -1.22
CA LEU A 72 -2.36 16.52 -0.91
C LEU A 72 -3.65 16.88 -0.16
N GLY A 73 -4.75 16.20 -0.48
CA GLY A 73 -6.04 16.31 0.19
C GLY A 73 -6.22 15.28 1.31
N SER A 74 -7.45 15.14 1.80
CA SER A 74 -7.80 14.27 2.94
C SER A 74 -8.50 12.97 2.56
N VAL A 75 -9.01 12.82 1.33
CA VAL A 75 -9.96 11.75 0.97
C VAL A 75 -9.48 10.78 -0.12
N GLU A 76 -8.26 10.97 -0.62
CA GLU A 76 -7.76 10.28 -1.82
C GLU A 76 -6.83 9.08 -1.53
N CYS A 77 -6.65 8.72 -0.25
CA CYS A 77 -5.77 7.63 0.18
C CYS A 77 -6.06 6.32 -0.55
N GLY A 78 -7.33 5.98 -0.78
CA GLY A 78 -7.73 4.79 -1.54
C GLY A 78 -7.23 4.80 -2.99
N TYR A 79 -7.32 5.94 -3.68
CA TYR A 79 -6.83 6.06 -5.06
C TYR A 79 -5.31 6.04 -5.14
N TYR A 80 -4.61 6.61 -4.15
CA TYR A 80 -3.16 6.49 -4.04
C TYR A 80 -2.74 5.03 -3.83
N VAL A 81 -3.42 4.30 -2.95
CA VAL A 81 -3.17 2.87 -2.72
C VAL A 81 -3.39 2.06 -4.01
N MET A 82 -4.45 2.32 -4.77
CA MET A 82 -4.67 1.71 -6.08
C MET A 82 -3.57 2.06 -7.09
N ARG A 83 -3.11 3.33 -7.11
CA ARG A 83 -2.01 3.76 -7.98
C ARG A 83 -0.69 3.07 -7.60
N TYR A 84 -0.39 2.94 -6.31
CA TYR A 84 0.78 2.19 -5.84
C TYR A 84 0.73 0.74 -6.30
N MET A 85 -0.41 0.08 -6.18
CA MET A 85 -0.58 -1.30 -6.68
C MET A 85 -0.31 -1.36 -8.19
N LYS A 86 -0.93 -0.47 -8.97
CA LYS A 86 -0.75 -0.42 -10.44
C LYS A 86 0.72 -0.25 -10.82
N GLU A 87 1.42 0.72 -10.25
CA GLU A 87 2.83 0.99 -10.57
C GLU A 87 3.78 -0.10 -10.03
N THR A 88 3.50 -0.68 -8.87
CA THR A 88 4.31 -1.77 -8.28
C THR A 88 4.15 -3.08 -9.06
N ILE A 89 2.94 -3.39 -9.53
CA ILE A 89 2.69 -4.55 -10.39
C ILE A 89 3.42 -4.39 -11.73
N ALA A 90 3.37 -3.19 -12.32
CA ALA A 90 4.07 -2.88 -13.56
C ALA A 90 5.59 -2.89 -13.39
N ASN A 91 6.10 -2.39 -12.26
CA ASN A 91 7.53 -2.38 -11.94
C ASN A 91 7.75 -2.54 -10.42
N PRO A 92 8.07 -3.76 -9.95
CA PRO A 92 8.29 -4.02 -8.52
C PRO A 92 9.44 -3.20 -7.91
N ASN A 93 10.38 -2.71 -8.74
CA ASN A 93 11.49 -1.88 -8.25
C ASN A 93 11.02 -0.54 -7.68
N GLN A 94 9.76 -0.12 -7.90
CA GLN A 94 9.22 1.10 -7.31
C GLN A 94 9.31 1.11 -5.77
N LEU A 95 9.22 -0.06 -5.13
CA LEU A 95 9.36 -0.22 -3.68
C LEU A 95 10.75 0.17 -3.16
N THR A 96 11.80 -0.10 -3.93
CA THR A 96 13.20 0.19 -3.56
C THR A 96 13.68 1.52 -4.13
N ALA A 97 13.19 1.90 -5.31
CA ALA A 97 13.47 3.16 -5.98
C ALA A 97 12.73 4.36 -5.36
N LYS A 98 11.82 4.12 -4.41
CA LYS A 98 11.05 5.17 -3.72
C LYS A 98 10.26 6.04 -4.70
N PHE A 99 9.62 5.39 -5.67
CA PHE A 99 8.84 6.07 -6.72
C PHE A 99 9.63 7.14 -7.46
N ASP A 100 10.92 6.87 -7.70
CA ASP A 100 11.86 7.78 -8.36
C ASP A 100 11.91 9.18 -7.68
N GLY A 101 11.65 9.23 -6.38
CA GLY A 101 11.59 10.47 -5.59
C GLY A 101 10.35 11.33 -5.85
N ARG A 102 9.33 10.81 -6.54
CA ARG A 102 8.08 11.52 -6.83
C ARG A 102 7.38 11.91 -5.52
N LYS A 103 7.03 13.20 -5.40
CA LYS A 103 6.46 13.76 -4.17
C LYS A 103 4.97 13.53 -4.01
N SER A 104 4.21 13.55 -5.10
CA SER A 104 2.76 13.34 -5.16
C SER A 104 2.39 12.84 -6.56
N PHE A 105 1.20 12.27 -6.71
CA PHE A 105 0.64 12.04 -8.04
C PHE A 105 -0.10 13.28 -8.50
N SER A 106 -0.08 13.54 -9.80
CA SER A 106 -0.94 14.54 -10.44
C SER A 106 -2.40 14.09 -10.43
N GLU A 107 -3.31 15.04 -10.57
CA GLU A 107 -4.73 14.75 -10.70
C GLU A 107 -5.03 13.84 -11.90
N MET A 108 -4.27 14.02 -13.01
CA MET A 108 -4.39 13.18 -14.21
C MET A 108 -4.05 11.72 -13.92
N GLU A 109 -2.95 11.44 -13.22
CA GLU A 109 -2.54 10.08 -12.85
C GLU A 109 -3.55 9.40 -11.90
N ILE A 110 -4.19 10.18 -11.03
CA ILE A 110 -5.26 9.69 -10.16
C ILE A 110 -6.56 9.46 -10.96
N ASN A 111 -6.91 10.35 -11.87
CA ASN A 111 -8.07 10.21 -12.75
C ASN A 111 -7.94 9.03 -13.72
N GLU A 112 -6.72 8.68 -14.13
CA GLU A 112 -6.45 7.45 -14.88
C GLU A 112 -6.90 6.22 -14.09
N VAL A 113 -6.50 6.11 -12.81
CA VAL A 113 -6.90 5.01 -11.94
C VAL A 113 -8.41 4.98 -11.73
N ARG A 114 -9.05 6.15 -11.55
CA ARG A 114 -10.52 6.25 -11.43
C ARG A 114 -11.21 5.72 -12.69
N SER A 115 -10.74 6.14 -13.86
CA SER A 115 -11.31 5.75 -15.15
C SER A 115 -11.14 4.26 -15.42
N ASP A 116 -9.96 3.71 -15.16
CA ASP A 116 -9.68 2.28 -15.32
C ASP A 116 -10.62 1.42 -14.48
N TRP A 117 -10.83 1.80 -13.21
CA TRP A 117 -11.74 1.09 -12.31
C TRP A 117 -13.19 1.16 -12.75
N ILE A 118 -13.66 2.35 -13.16
CA ILE A 118 -15.04 2.53 -13.66
C ILE A 118 -15.24 1.67 -14.91
N MET A 119 -14.32 1.73 -15.87
CA MET A 119 -14.41 0.97 -17.11
C MET A 119 -14.45 -0.56 -16.85
N LEU A 120 -13.57 -1.05 -15.97
CA LEU A 120 -13.54 -2.46 -15.59
C LEU A 120 -14.85 -2.90 -14.95
N MET A 121 -15.36 -2.13 -13.98
CA MET A 121 -16.60 -2.46 -13.28
C MET A 121 -17.82 -2.40 -14.20
N THR A 122 -17.92 -1.39 -15.05
CA THR A 122 -18.99 -1.28 -16.05
C THR A 122 -18.99 -2.48 -16.99
N GLN A 123 -17.81 -2.89 -17.48
CA GLN A 123 -17.71 -4.07 -18.34
C GLN A 123 -18.16 -5.34 -17.63
N LEU A 124 -17.73 -5.55 -16.38
CA LEU A 124 -18.11 -6.72 -15.59
C LEU A 124 -19.62 -6.77 -15.33
N ILE A 125 -20.22 -5.64 -14.98
CA ILE A 125 -21.67 -5.55 -14.77
C ILE A 125 -22.42 -5.86 -16.07
N ILE A 126 -22.03 -5.29 -17.20
CA ILE A 126 -22.69 -5.55 -18.50
C ILE A 126 -22.53 -7.01 -18.94
N THR A 127 -21.38 -7.63 -18.65
CA THR A 127 -21.08 -9.00 -19.10
C THR A 127 -21.77 -10.07 -18.24
N HIS A 128 -22.07 -9.76 -16.98
CA HIS A 128 -22.56 -10.73 -15.99
C HIS A 128 -23.93 -10.39 -15.37
N ALA A 129 -24.58 -9.30 -15.81
CA ALA A 129 -25.98 -9.02 -15.54
C ALA A 129 -26.88 -9.65 -16.62
#